data_AF-A0A1J5TJD3-F1
#
_entry.id   AF-A0A1J5TJD3-F1
#
_cell.length_a   1.000
_cell.length_b   1.000
_cell.length_c   1.000
_cell.angle_alpha   90.00
_cell.angle_beta   90.00
_cell.angle_gamma   90.00
#
_symmetry.space_group_name_H-M   'P 1'
#
loop_
_entity.id
_entity.type
_entity.pdbx_description
1 polymer ?
#
loop_
_entity_poly.entity_id
_entity_poly.type
_entity_poly.pdbx_seq_one_letter_code
_entity_poly.pdbx_strand_id
1 'polypeptide(L)' 'MVLSPVSILGGDSVYCINEAQMNQAKQLAEEDPESSIKIKSMIKSLESDFSRNERAALAFTIIDNLRENRDK' A
#
# COMPACT_ATOMS: atom_id res chain seq x y z
N MET A 1 -1.67 30.81 -16.20
CA MET A 1 -0.86 29.57 -16.13
C MET A 1 -1.70 28.51 -15.46
N VAL A 2 -1.88 27.37 -16.14
CA VAL A 2 -2.65 26.22 -15.65
C VAL A 2 -1.87 25.60 -14.49
N LEU A 3 -2.49 25.52 -13.31
CA LEU A 3 -1.95 24.83 -12.15
C LEU A 3 -1.91 23.32 -12.47
N SER A 4 -0.75 22.82 -12.87
CA SER A 4 -0.51 21.39 -13.06
C SER A 4 -0.84 20.62 -11.76
N PRO A 5 -1.44 19.42 -11.83
CA PRO A 5 -1.75 18.64 -10.65
C PRO A 5 -0.47 18.35 -9.86
N VAL A 6 -0.48 18.65 -8.57
CA VAL A 6 0.62 18.36 -7.64
C VAL A 6 0.85 16.85 -7.67
N SER A 7 1.99 16.43 -8.20
CA SER A 7 2.38 15.02 -8.27
C SER A 7 2.65 14.50 -6.86
N ILE A 8 1.90 13.51 -6.40
CA ILE A 8 2.18 12.77 -5.15
C ILE A 8 3.48 11.94 -5.21
N LEU A 9 4.20 11.98 -6.34
CA LEU A 9 5.48 11.29 -6.56
C LEU A 9 6.70 12.13 -6.15
N GLY A 10 6.53 13.34 -5.62
CA GLY A 10 7.64 14.22 -5.24
C GLY A 10 7.33 15.11 -4.05
N GLY A 11 7.75 14.67 -2.86
CA GLY A 11 7.70 15.44 -1.62
C GLY A 11 8.03 14.54 -0.43
N ASP A 12 8.93 14.98 0.45
CA ASP A 12 9.52 14.21 1.57
C ASP A 12 8.52 13.31 2.31
N SER A 13 8.73 12.00 2.14
CA SER A 13 7.93 10.92 2.71
C SER A 13 8.10 10.83 4.22
N VAL A 14 7.24 11.48 5.01
CA VAL A 14 7.18 11.31 6.47
C VAL A 14 6.05 10.34 6.87
N TYR A 15 6.07 9.14 6.29
CA TYR A 15 5.40 7.98 6.89
C TYR A 15 6.44 6.87 7.03
N CYS A 16 7.12 6.85 8.17
CA CYS A 16 8.09 5.81 8.50
C CYS A 16 7.34 4.51 8.77
N ILE A 17 7.27 3.63 7.77
CA ILE A 17 7.05 2.21 8.05
C ILE A 17 8.35 1.69 8.67
N ASN A 18 8.31 1.31 9.94
CA ASN A 18 9.46 0.70 10.61
C ASN A 18 9.81 -0.65 9.96
N GLU A 19 11.09 -0.99 9.83
CA GLU A 19 11.57 -2.31 9.38
C GLU A 19 10.86 -3.49 10.05
N ALA A 20 10.56 -3.41 11.35
CA ALA A 20 9.84 -4.45 12.06
C ALA A 20 8.41 -4.66 11.51
N GLN A 21 7.69 -3.57 11.21
CA GLN A 21 6.35 -3.64 10.62
C GLN A 21 6.41 -4.16 9.19
N MET A 22 7.44 -3.75 8.43
CA MET A 22 7.68 -4.26 7.08
C MET A 22 8.01 -5.76 7.09
N ASN A 23 8.82 -6.23 8.03
CA ASN A 23 9.13 -7.65 8.17
C ASN A 23 7.87 -8.45 8.52
N GLN A 24 7.09 -8.04 9.52
CA GLN A 24 5.85 -8.74 9.86
C GLN A 24 4.85 -8.78 8.69
N ALA A 25 4.73 -7.68 7.93
CA ALA A 25 3.90 -7.66 6.73
C ALA A 25 4.41 -8.65 5.67
N LYS A 26 5.72 -8.76 5.48
CA LYS A 26 6.32 -9.76 4.58
C LYS A 26 6.09 -11.18 5.07
N GLN A 27 6.28 -11.47 6.35
CA GLN A 27 6.02 -12.80 6.91
C GLN A 27 4.56 -13.21 6.67
N LEU A 28 3.62 -12.30 6.88
CA LEU A 28 2.20 -12.58 6.65
C LEU A 28 1.86 -12.73 5.16
N ALA A 29 2.54 -12.00 4.29
CA ALA A 29 2.37 -12.10 2.84
C ALA A 29 3.08 -13.32 2.22
N GLU A 30 4.10 -13.89 2.87
CA GLU A 30 4.95 -14.94 2.29
C GLU A 30 4.89 -16.28 3.03
N GLU A 31 4.87 -16.27 4.37
CA GLU A 31 5.03 -17.45 5.22
C GLU A 31 3.69 -17.99 5.75
N ASP A 32 2.66 -17.15 5.88
CA ASP A 32 1.36 -17.58 6.40
C ASP A 32 0.60 -18.42 5.34
N PRO A 33 0.21 -19.68 5.63
CA PRO A 33 -0.31 -20.61 4.62
C PRO A 33 -1.65 -20.20 4.03
N GLU A 34 -2.46 -19.39 4.72
CA GLU A 34 -3.78 -18.97 4.24
C GLU A 34 -3.76 -17.52 3.74
N SER A 35 -3.08 -16.64 4.47
CA SER A 35 -3.00 -15.20 4.18
C SER A 35 -2.07 -14.93 3.00
N SER A 36 -0.95 -15.66 2.87
CA SER A 36 -0.02 -15.47 1.76
C SER A 36 -0.68 -15.73 0.40
N ILE A 37 -1.54 -16.75 0.30
CA ILE A 37 -2.26 -17.09 -0.93
C ILE A 37 -3.22 -15.95 -1.32
N LYS A 38 -4.01 -15.48 -0.34
CA LYS A 38 -4.98 -14.38 -0.56
C LYS A 38 -4.27 -13.09 -0.95
N ILE A 39 -3.21 -12.72 -0.24
CA ILE A 39 -2.43 -11.49 -0.49
C ILE A 39 -1.75 -11.55 -1.85
N LYS A 40 -1.04 -12.63 -2.17
CA LYS A 40 -0.36 -12.79 -3.47
C LYS A 40 -1.35 -12.79 -4.63
N SER A 41 -2.50 -13.43 -4.48
CA SER A 41 -3.54 -13.43 -5.52
C SER A 41 -4.07 -12.02 -5.77
N MET A 42 -4.36 -11.26 -4.71
CA MET A 42 -4.83 -9.88 -4.84
C MET A 42 -3.77 -8.94 -5.42
N ILE A 43 -2.50 -9.09 -5.01
CA ILE A 43 -1.38 -8.34 -5.59
C ILE A 43 -1.31 -8.62 -7.09
N LYS A 44 -1.37 -9.88 -7.51
CA LYS A 44 -1.29 -10.22 -8.94
C LYS A 44 -2.42 -9.61 -9.76
N SER A 45 -3.64 -9.57 -9.23
CA SER A 45 -4.75 -8.84 -9.86
C SER A 45 -4.46 -7.34 -9.93
N LEU A 46 -4.00 -6.73 -8.83
CA LEU A 46 -3.63 -5.31 -8.82
C LEU A 46 -2.51 -4.97 -9.82
N GLU A 47 -1.54 -5.85 -10.03
CA GLU A 47 -0.46 -5.64 -11.00
C GLU A 47 -0.92 -5.75 -12.46
N SER A 48 -1.97 -6.53 -12.73
CA SER A 48 -2.53 -6.71 -14.07
C SER A 48 -3.54 -5.60 -14.43
N ASP A 49 -4.38 -5.21 -13.48
CA ASP A 49 -5.52 -4.32 -13.73
C ASP A 49 -5.20 -2.84 -13.49
N PHE A 50 -4.13 -2.51 -12.75
CA PHE A 50 -3.84 -1.13 -12.34
C PHE A 50 -2.45 -0.64 -12.76
N SER A 51 -2.40 0.62 -13.18
CA SER A 51 -1.16 1.33 -13.43
C SER A 51 -0.36 1.54 -12.14
N ARG A 52 0.94 1.86 -12.28
CA ARG A 52 1.83 2.13 -11.14
C ARG A 52 1.28 3.22 -10.20
N ASN A 53 0.68 4.27 -10.77
CA ASN A 53 0.16 5.39 -9.99
C ASN A 53 -1.13 5.01 -9.25
N GLU A 54 -2.00 4.21 -9.87
CA GLU A 54 -3.21 3.72 -9.22
C GLU A 54 -2.89 2.73 -8.10
N ARG A 55 -1.90 1.86 -8.29
CA ARG A 55 -1.39 0.99 -7.22
C ARG A 55 -0.84 1.78 -6.04
N ALA A 56 -0.08 2.85 -6.31
CA ALA A 56 0.42 3.73 -5.26
C ALA A 56 -0.72 4.45 -4.53
N ALA A 57 -1.70 4.99 -5.25
CA ALA A 57 -2.88 5.63 -4.67
C ALA A 57 -3.66 4.64 -3.78
N LEU A 58 -3.90 3.43 -4.27
CA LEU A 58 -4.60 2.39 -3.53
C LEU A 58 -3.85 1.98 -2.24
N ALA A 59 -2.53 1.85 -2.30
CA ALA A 59 -1.72 1.58 -1.11
C ALA A 59 -1.84 2.69 -0.07
N PHE A 60 -1.76 3.96 -0.48
CA PHE A 60 -1.92 5.09 0.44
C PHE A 60 -3.34 5.17 1.03
N THR A 61 -4.39 4.96 0.23
CA THR A 61 -5.78 4.96 0.71
C THR A 61 -6.04 3.82 1.69
N ILE A 62 -5.49 2.62 1.48
CA ILE A 62 -5.61 1.51 2.44
C ILE A 62 -4.93 1.88 3.76
N ILE A 63 -3.73 2.45 3.71
CA ILE A 63 -3.01 2.88 4.92
C ILE A 63 -3.82 3.95 5.68
N ASP A 64 -4.41 4.91 4.97
CA ASP A 64 -5.23 5.96 5.57
C ASP A 64 -6.50 5.41 6.24
N ASN A 65 -7.23 4.53 5.55
CA ASN A 65 -8.43 3.86 6.06
C ASN A 65 -8.14 3.01 7.32
N LEU A 66 -7.00 2.30 7.34
CA LEU A 66 -6.58 1.50 8.49
C LEU A 66 -6.28 2.37 9.72
N ARG A 67 -5.88 3.63 9.51
CA ARG A 67 -5.66 4.59 10.60
C ARG A 67 -6.96 5.19 11.10
N GLU A 68 -7.86 5.59 10.21
CA GLU A 68 -9.18 6.11 10.62
C GLU A 68 -10.01 5.05 11.37
N ASN A 69 -9.85 3.77 11.03
CA ASN A 69 -10.51 2.67 11.74
C ASN A 69 -9.77 2.19 12.99
N ARG A 70 -8.69 2.86 13.42
CA ARG A 70 -7.98 2.50 14.65
C ARG A 70 -8.75 2.88 15.93
N ASP A 71 -9.74 3.78 15.80
CA ASP A 71 -10.55 4.32 16.90
C ASP A 71 -12.01 3.81 16.92
N LYS A 72 -12.32 2.70 16.23
CA LYS A 72 -13.62 1.99 16.30
C LYS A 72 -13.46 0.58 16.84
#